data_AF-A0A969B459-F1
#
_entry.id   AF-A0A969B459-F1
#
_cell.length_a   1.000
_cell.length_b   1.000
_cell.length_c   1.000
_cell.angle_alpha   90.00
_cell.angle_beta   90.00
_cell.angle_gamma   90.00
#
_symmetry.space_group_name_H-M   'P 1'
#
loop_
_entity.id
_entity.type
_entity.pdbx_description
1 polymer ?
#
loop_
_entity_poly.entity_id
_entity_poly.type
_entity_poly.pdbx_seq_one_letter_code
_entity_poly.pdbx_strand_id
1 'polypeptide(L)'
;MVSALSIFPFYIFIQFLIFASNLLPRKVWLAFCGWIGKLAYAASPKPRERTIYHLGLAFGKEKSTQEIVSLSKKVFIMLGKNAGDIFRSLKVKSLQDLNKFFNNPRNREL
;
A
#
# COMPACT_ATOMS: atom_id res chain seq x y z
N MET A 1 -9.88 21.07 -10.78
CA MET A 1 -9.07 20.68 -11.96
C MET A 1 -7.68 20.30 -11.44
N VAL A 2 -7.30 19.02 -11.46
CA VAL A 2 -5.91 18.63 -11.16
C VAL A 2 -5.11 18.94 -12.43
N SER A 3 -4.21 19.93 -12.37
CA SER A 3 -3.44 20.36 -13.53
C SER A 3 -2.40 19.28 -13.90
N ALA A 4 -2.14 19.07 -15.19
CA ALA A 4 -1.17 18.08 -15.68
C ALA A 4 0.22 18.21 -15.02
N LEU A 5 0.59 19.43 -14.60
CA LEU A 5 1.82 19.75 -13.89
C LEU A 5 1.93 19.05 -12.52
N SER A 6 0.81 18.82 -11.83
CA SER A 6 0.77 18.17 -10.51
C SER A 6 0.82 16.63 -10.56
N ILE A 7 0.41 16.04 -11.68
CA ILE A 7 0.39 14.58 -11.88
C ILE A 7 1.76 14.07 -12.32
N PHE A 8 2.54 14.91 -13.00
CA PHE A 8 3.83 14.53 -13.56
C PHE A 8 4.84 14.03 -12.51
N PRO A 9 5.07 14.70 -11.36
CA PRO A 9 5.97 14.19 -10.33
C PRO A 9 5.53 12.84 -9.77
N PHE A 10 4.23 12.64 -9.58
CA PHE A 10 3.67 11.38 -9.10
C PHE A 10 3.88 10.26 -10.12
N TYR A 11 3.68 10.54 -11.41
CA TYR A 11 3.99 9.59 -12.48
C TYR A 11 5.46 9.16 -12.48
N ILE A 12 6.38 10.12 -12.39
CA ILE A 12 7.82 9.83 -12.31
C ILE A 12 8.14 9.01 -11.07
N PHE A 13 7.52 9.31 -9.93
CA PHE A 13 7.68 8.55 -8.70
C PHE A 13 7.20 7.10 -8.85
N ILE A 14 6.02 6.87 -9.44
CA ILE A 14 5.52 5.51 -9.73
C ILE A 14 6.45 4.76 -10.69
N GLN A 15 6.93 5.41 -11.75
CA GLN A 15 7.90 4.81 -12.68
C GLN A 15 9.21 4.43 -11.96
N PHE A 16 9.71 5.30 -11.08
CA PHE A 16 10.86 5.00 -10.24
C PHE A 16 10.62 3.79 -9.35
N LEU A 17 9.46 3.67 -8.69
CA LEU A 17 9.13 2.51 -7.87
C LEU A 17 9.05 1.22 -8.68
N ILE A 18 8.47 1.26 -9.89
CA ILE A 18 8.44 0.11 -10.80
C ILE A 18 9.86 -0.28 -11.21
N PHE A 19 10.69 0.68 -11.59
CA PHE A 19 12.10 0.45 -11.94
C PHE A 19 12.87 -0.18 -10.77
N ALA A 20 12.82 0.44 -9.59
CA ALA A 20 13.46 -0.07 -8.38
C ALA A 20 12.98 -1.48 -8.01
N SER A 21 11.67 -1.73 -8.15
CA SER A 21 11.06 -3.04 -7.88
C SER A 21 11.56 -4.13 -8.81
N ASN A 22 11.97 -3.80 -10.03
CA ASN A 22 12.48 -4.75 -11.01
C ASN A 22 14.00 -4.95 -10.90
N LEU A 23 14.73 -3.89 -10.56
CA LEU A 23 16.19 -3.91 -10.39
C LEU A 23 16.63 -4.78 -9.20
N LEU A 24 15.91 -4.69 -8.07
CA LEU A 24 16.27 -5.41 -6.85
C LEU A 24 15.82 -6.89 -6.90
N PRO A 25 16.53 -7.82 -6.25
CA PRO A 25 16.03 -9.18 -6.03
C PRO A 25 14.71 -9.14 -5.26
N ARG A 26 13.73 -9.97 -5.65
CA ARG A 26 12.37 -9.95 -5.07
C ARG A 26 12.37 -10.00 -3.54
N LYS A 27 13.23 -10.83 -2.93
CA LYS A 27 13.33 -10.96 -1.46
C LYS A 27 13.73 -9.63 -0.80
N VAL A 28 14.67 -8.90 -1.39
CA VAL A 28 15.15 -7.60 -0.89
C VAL A 28 14.07 -6.54 -1.04
N TRP A 29 13.43 -6.48 -2.21
CA TRP A 29 12.33 -5.55 -2.47
C TRP A 29 11.16 -5.74 -1.50
N LEU A 30 10.72 -6.98 -1.29
CA LEU A 30 9.62 -7.28 -0.35
C LEU A 30 10.02 -7.06 1.11
N ALA A 31 11.28 -7.27 1.47
CA ALA A 31 11.75 -6.91 2.81
C ALA A 31 11.65 -5.40 3.04
N PHE A 32 12.09 -4.59 2.06
CA PHE A 32 11.96 -3.14 2.09
C PHE A 32 10.50 -2.68 2.17
N CYS A 33 9.62 -3.16 1.28
CA CYS A 33 8.21 -2.79 1.32
C CYS A 33 7.50 -3.26 2.60
N GLY A 34 7.87 -4.43 3.14
CA GLY A 34 7.38 -4.89 4.44
C GLY A 34 7.84 -4.01 5.60
N TRP A 35 9.07 -3.49 5.55
CA TRP A 35 9.58 -2.51 6.51
C TRP A 35 8.83 -1.18 6.42
N ILE A 36 8.52 -0.69 5.21
CA ILE A 36 7.63 0.47 5.03
C ILE A 36 6.26 0.19 5.64
N GLY A 37 5.68 -1.00 5.43
CA GLY A 37 4.41 -1.38 6.06
C GLY A 37 4.47 -1.33 7.60
N LYS A 38 5.60 -1.74 8.19
CA LYS A 38 5.84 -1.59 9.64
C LYS A 38 5.89 -0.12 10.07
N LEU A 39 6.53 0.76 9.29
CA LEU A 39 6.53 2.20 9.57
C LEU A 39 5.13 2.81 9.45
N ALA A 40 4.37 2.41 8.43
CA ALA A 40 2.99 2.85 8.24
C ALA A 40 2.11 2.48 9.44
N TYR A 41 2.29 1.28 10.00
CA TYR A 41 1.59 0.87 11.22
C TYR A 41 1.87 1.80 12.41
N ALA A 42 3.11 2.27 12.56
CA ALA A 42 3.47 3.21 13.63
C ALA A 42 2.88 4.61 13.37
N ALA A 43 2.98 5.10 12.13
CA ALA A 43 2.59 6.46 11.74
C ALA A 43 1.06 6.66 11.55
N SER A 44 0.27 5.59 11.43
CA SER A 44 -1.16 5.67 11.07
C SER A 44 -2.08 5.14 12.19
N PRO A 45 -2.36 5.93 13.24
CA PRO A 45 -3.17 5.48 14.39
C PRO A 45 -4.60 5.09 14.01
N LYS A 46 -5.31 5.91 13.23
CA LYS A 46 -6.71 5.63 12.87
C LYS A 46 -6.87 4.34 12.04
N PRO A 47 -6.11 4.10 10.95
CA PRO A 47 -6.16 2.83 10.22
C PRO A 47 -5.78 1.62 11.07
N ARG A 48 -4.79 1.78 11.96
CA ARG A 48 -4.38 0.74 12.91
C ARG A 48 -5.53 0.35 13.83
N GLU A 49 -6.17 1.32 14.46
CA GLU A 49 -7.32 1.10 15.36
C GLU A 49 -8.47 0.41 14.64
N ARG A 50 -8.81 0.85 13.42
CA ARG A 50 -9.83 0.18 12.59
C ARG A 50 -9.47 -1.27 12.30
N THR A 51 -8.21 -1.53 11.97
CA THR A 51 -7.73 -2.90 11.70
C THR A 51 -7.87 -3.77 12.95
N ILE A 52 -7.47 -3.27 14.12
CA ILE A 52 -7.63 -3.97 15.41
C ILE A 52 -9.11 -4.24 15.69
N TYR A 53 -9.98 -3.23 15.51
CA TYR A 53 -11.41 -3.37 15.71
C TYR A 53 -12.02 -4.46 14.82
N HIS A 54 -11.77 -4.42 13.51
CA HIS A 54 -12.29 -5.43 12.57
C HIS A 54 -11.74 -6.83 12.84
N LEU A 55 -10.45 -6.96 13.17
CA LEU A 55 -9.88 -8.24 13.57
C LEU A 55 -10.48 -8.74 14.90
N GLY A 56 -10.82 -7.84 15.82
CA GLY A 56 -11.52 -8.18 17.06
C GLY A 56 -12.95 -8.66 16.81
N LEU A 57 -13.68 -8.05 15.88
CA LEU A 57 -15.00 -8.54 15.47
C LEU A 57 -14.92 -9.94 14.83
N ALA A 58 -13.91 -10.17 13.98
CA ALA A 58 -13.77 -11.42 13.24
C ALA A 58 -13.22 -12.57 14.09
N PHE A 59 -12.22 -12.30 14.93
CA PHE A 59 -11.43 -13.33 15.62
C PHE A 59 -11.47 -13.22 17.15
N GLY A 60 -12.28 -12.33 17.73
CA GLY A 60 -12.32 -12.09 19.18
C GLY A 60 -12.74 -13.29 20.02
N LYS A 61 -13.37 -14.32 19.42
CA LYS A 61 -13.69 -15.60 20.08
C LYS A 61 -12.55 -16.62 20.02
N GLU A 62 -11.59 -16.43 19.11
CA GLU A 62 -10.52 -17.39 18.81
C GLU A 62 -9.13 -16.87 19.21
N LYS A 63 -8.98 -15.56 19.39
CA LYS A 63 -7.71 -14.89 19.63
C LYS A 63 -7.80 -13.90 20.77
N SER A 64 -6.76 -13.87 21.59
CA SER A 64 -6.58 -12.85 22.61
C SER A 64 -6.37 -11.47 21.99
N THR A 65 -6.57 -10.42 22.80
CA THR A 65 -6.30 -9.03 22.38
C THR A 65 -4.85 -8.82 21.93
N GLN A 66 -3.89 -9.46 22.61
CA GLN A 66 -2.47 -9.37 22.23
C GLN A 66 -2.20 -9.99 20.86
N GLU A 67 -2.81 -11.15 20.56
CA GLU A 67 -2.70 -11.78 19.25
C GLU A 67 -3.36 -10.94 18.15
N ILE A 68 -4.50 -10.31 18.43
CA ILE A 68 -5.16 -9.39 17.48
C ILE A 68 -4.27 -8.19 17.16
N VAL A 69 -3.62 -7.60 18.17
CA VAL A 69 -2.68 -6.49 17.96
C VAL A 69 -1.43 -6.94 17.19
N SER A 70 -0.92 -8.13 17.47
CA SER A 70 0.19 -8.70 16.70
C SER A 70 -0.20 -8.96 15.24
N LEU A 71 -1.42 -9.47 15.03
CA LEU A 71 -1.98 -9.74 13.71
C LEU A 71 -2.21 -8.44 12.93
N SER A 72 -2.71 -7.38 13.55
CA SER A 72 -2.90 -6.08 12.88
C SER A 72 -1.57 -5.51 12.38
N LYS A 73 -0.47 -5.62 13.14
CA LYS A 73 0.86 -5.26 12.67
C LYS A 73 1.30 -6.12 11.47
N LYS A 74 1.03 -7.42 11.50
CA LYS A 74 1.32 -8.33 10.39
C LYS A 74 0.53 -7.97 9.13
N VAL A 75 -0.73 -7.56 9.27
CA VAL A 75 -1.56 -7.06 8.16
C VAL A 75 -0.87 -5.90 7.45
N PHE A 76 -0.39 -4.89 8.17
CA PHE A 76 0.29 -3.74 7.56
C PHE A 76 1.60 -4.11 6.85
N ILE A 77 2.40 -5.01 7.46
CA ILE A 77 3.61 -5.54 6.81
C ILE A 77 3.24 -6.26 5.50
N MET A 78 2.18 -7.06 5.51
CA MET A 78 1.72 -7.78 4.32
C MET A 78 1.12 -6.84 3.26
N LEU A 79 0.41 -5.78 3.66
CA LEU A 79 -0.06 -4.75 2.73
C LEU A 79 1.10 -4.07 2.01
N GLY A 80 2.17 -3.74 2.74
CA GLY A 80 3.40 -3.21 2.14
C GLY A 80 4.01 -4.19 1.13
N LYS A 81 4.14 -5.47 1.49
CA LYS A 81 4.64 -6.51 0.57
C LYS A 81 3.76 -6.69 -0.66
N ASN A 82 2.44 -6.73 -0.50
CA ASN A 82 1.50 -6.84 -1.60
C ASN A 82 1.61 -5.64 -2.55
N ALA A 83 1.75 -4.41 -2.02
CA ALA A 83 2.01 -3.23 -2.83
C ALA A 83 3.34 -3.36 -3.61
N GLY A 84 4.38 -3.90 -2.97
CA GLY A 84 5.65 -4.21 -3.63
C GLY A 84 5.52 -5.19 -4.80
N ASP A 85 4.77 -6.28 -4.62
CA ASP A 85 4.48 -7.24 -5.71
C ASP A 85 3.59 -6.60 -6.81
N ILE A 86 2.69 -5.68 -6.46
CA ILE A 86 1.93 -4.90 -7.44
C ILE A 86 2.89 -4.06 -8.29
N PHE A 87 3.80 -3.28 -7.70
CA PHE A 87 4.77 -2.49 -8.48
C PHE A 87 5.61 -3.33 -9.45
N ARG A 88 5.96 -4.56 -9.04
CA ARG A 88 6.74 -5.46 -9.90
C ARG A 88 5.90 -6.13 -10.99
N SER A 89 4.61 -6.35 -10.76
CA SER A 89 3.68 -6.95 -11.74
C SER A 89 3.06 -5.90 -12.68
N LEU A 90 3.07 -4.64 -12.29
CA LEU A 90 2.61 -3.52 -13.09
C LEU A 90 3.46 -3.34 -14.35
N LYS A 91 2.81 -3.48 -15.51
CA LYS A 91 3.33 -3.05 -16.81
C LYS A 91 2.69 -1.70 -17.16
N VAL A 92 3.00 -0.64 -16.41
CA VAL A 92 2.48 0.71 -16.73
C VAL A 92 3.18 1.22 -17.99
N LYS A 93 2.46 1.27 -19.11
CA LYS A 93 3.01 1.62 -20.43
C LYS A 93 2.84 3.10 -20.80
N SER A 94 1.96 3.87 -20.14
CA SER A 94 1.69 5.27 -20.52
C SER A 94 1.13 6.17 -19.41
N LEU A 95 1.34 7.49 -19.54
CA LEU A 95 0.72 8.56 -18.73
C LEU A 95 -0.82 8.58 -18.82
N GLN A 96 -1.39 8.11 -19.93
CA GLN A 96 -2.82 8.12 -20.18
C GLN A 96 -3.57 7.11 -19.30
N ASP A 97 -2.93 5.99 -18.94
CA ASP A 97 -3.49 4.99 -18.04
C ASP A 97 -3.60 5.53 -16.61
N LEU A 98 -2.64 6.35 -16.18
CA LEU A 98 -2.68 7.01 -14.87
C LEU A 98 -3.79 8.07 -14.82
N ASN A 99 -4.01 8.82 -15.90
CA ASN A 99 -5.04 9.85 -15.96
C ASN A 99 -6.48 9.28 -15.84
N LYS A 100 -6.70 8.03 -16.30
CA LYS A 100 -7.99 7.33 -16.12
C LYS A 100 -8.32 7.06 -14.65
N PHE A 101 -7.32 6.83 -13.80
CA PHE A 101 -7.55 6.63 -12.36
C PHE A 101 -8.00 7.91 -11.66
N PHE A 102 -7.44 9.06 -12.03
CA PHE A 102 -7.75 10.36 -11.40
C PHE A 102 -9.01 11.03 -11.97
N ASN A 103 -9.38 10.75 -13.21
CA ASN A 103 -10.59 11.29 -13.84
C ASN A 103 -11.80 10.37 -13.75
N ASN A 104 -11.68 9.16 -13.19
CA ASN A 104 -12.81 8.29 -12.95
C ASN A 104 -13.74 8.89 -11.88
N PRO A 105 -15.02 9.17 -12.18
CA PRO A 105 -15.95 9.79 -11.24
C PRO A 105 -16.15 8.99 -9.95
N ARG A 106 -15.93 7.67 -9.95
CA ARG A 106 -16.01 6.82 -8.73
C ARG A 106 -14.90 7.07 -7.70
N ASN A 107 -13.80 7.72 -8.09
CA ASN A 107 -12.62 7.89 -7.23
C ASN A 107 -12.54 9.30 -6.61
N ARG A 108 -13.53 10.17 -6.87
CA ARG A 108 -13.60 11.53 -6.30
C ARG A 108 -14.28 11.61 -4.94
N GLU A 109 -14.81 10.50 -4.44
CA GLU A 109 -15.59 10.41 -3.18
C GLU A 109 -14.85 9.71 -2.03
N LEU A 110 -13.55 9.41 -2.19
CA LEU A 110 -12.67 8.91 -1.13
C LEU A 110 -11.66 9.98 -0.73
#